data_AF-A0AAP1LH19-F1
#
_entry.id   AF-A0AAP1LH19-F1
#
_cell.length_a   1.000
_cell.length_b   1.000
_cell.length_c   1.000
_cell.angle_alpha   90.00
_cell.angle_beta   90.00
_cell.angle_gamma   90.00
#
_symmetry.space_group_name_H-M   'P 1'
#
loop_
_entity.id
_entity.type
_entity.pdbx_description
1 polymer ?
#
loop_
_entity_poly.entity_id
_entity_poly.type
_entity_poly.pdbx_seq_one_letter_code
_entity_poly.pdbx_strand_id
1 'polypeptide(L)'
;MFFDIYSQLCAQKGVSLSKAAEENGLSRTSVVKWKNGSTPSGATIQKLAAYFDVPVDYLLGNTDKKEKAPAENGRGFTDEDLKFALFDAPEEITDDIMDEVKRFAKYVEEQRRNGHIK
;
A
#
# COMPACT_ATOMS: atom_id res chain seq x y z
N MET A 1 -4.86 18.57 3.21
CA MET A 1 -3.46 18.97 2.93
C MET A 1 -2.51 17.90 3.48
N PHE A 2 -1.23 17.88 3.08
CA PHE A 2 -0.23 16.86 3.48
C PHE A 2 -0.28 16.48 4.97
N PHE A 3 -0.35 17.47 5.86
CA PHE A 3 -0.35 17.23 7.30
C PHE A 3 -1.56 16.40 7.78
N ASP A 4 -2.73 16.58 7.16
CA ASP A 4 -3.93 15.82 7.51
C ASP A 4 -3.75 14.34 7.20
N ILE A 5 -3.21 14.03 6.00
CA ILE A 5 -2.95 12.66 5.55
C ILE A 5 -1.85 12.02 6.40
N TYR A 6 -0.77 12.76 6.68
CA TYR A 6 0.27 12.33 7.60
C TYR A 6 -0.28 12.00 9.00
N SER A 7 -1.16 12.85 9.53
CA SER A 7 -1.78 12.63 10.84
C SER A 7 -2.69 11.41 10.86
N GLN A 8 -3.46 11.19 9.79
CA GLN A 8 -4.30 10.01 9.64
C GLN A 8 -3.46 8.72 9.58
N LEU A 9 -2.37 8.72 8.81
CA LEU A 9 -1.47 7.58 8.68
C LEU A 9 -0.76 7.25 10.02
N CYS A 10 -0.36 8.27 10.78
CA CYS A 10 0.17 8.08 12.13
C CYS A 10 -0.86 7.43 13.06
N ALA A 11 -2.11 7.90 13.02
CA ALA A 11 -3.20 7.33 13.82
C ALA A 11 -3.48 5.87 13.45
N GLN A 12 -3.52 5.54 12.16
CA GLN A 12 -3.71 4.18 11.66
C GLN A 12 -2.59 3.22 12.09
N LYS A 13 -1.34 3.72 12.13
CA LYS A 13 -0.17 2.95 12.57
C LYS A 13 0.00 2.93 14.09
N GLY A 14 -0.81 3.67 14.85
CA GLY A 14 -0.73 3.74 16.31
C GLY A 14 0.52 4.46 16.85
N VAL A 15 1.09 5.36 16.06
CA VAL A 15 2.30 6.12 16.42
C VAL A 15 1.99 7.61 16.57
N SER A 16 2.69 8.29 17.49
CA SER A 16 2.55 9.75 17.59
C SER A 16 3.24 10.43 16.41
N LEU A 17 2.77 11.63 16.04
CA LEU A 17 3.37 12.43 14.95
C LEU A 17 4.88 12.63 15.14
N SER A 18 5.28 13.01 16.36
CA SER A 18 6.70 13.19 16.68
C SER A 18 7.50 11.89 16.58
N LYS A 19 6.94 10.76 17.03
CA LYS A 19 7.59 9.45 16.96
C LYS A 19 7.76 8.99 15.51
N ALA A 20 6.74 9.13 14.67
CA ALA A 20 6.84 8.80 13.26
C ALA A 20 7.92 9.64 12.55
N ALA A 21 8.05 10.92 12.89
CA ALA A 21 9.12 11.77 12.37
C ALA A 21 10.50 11.30 12.84
N GLU A 22 10.67 11.00 14.13
CA GLU A 22 11.92 10.52 14.71
C GLU A 22 12.37 9.18 14.10
N GLU A 23 11.46 8.23 13.92
CA GLU A 23 11.73 6.94 13.25
C GLU A 23 12.17 7.10 11.80
N ASN A 24 11.85 8.23 11.16
CA ASN A 24 12.30 8.59 9.81
C ASN A 24 13.56 9.48 9.81
N GLY A 25 14.19 9.69 10.98
CA GLY A 25 15.37 10.54 11.14
C GLY A 25 15.09 12.03 11.02
N LEU A 26 13.85 12.46 11.32
CA LEU A 26 13.40 13.84 11.21
C LEU A 26 13.20 14.46 12.60
N SER A 27 13.43 15.77 12.70
CA SER A 27 13.22 16.51 13.96
C SER A 27 11.73 16.69 14.29
N ARG A 28 11.38 16.75 15.58
CA ARG A 28 10.02 17.11 16.02
C ARG A 28 9.57 18.48 15.49
N THR A 29 10.52 19.41 15.33
CA THR A 29 10.27 20.75 14.78
C THR A 29 9.74 20.69 13.35
N SER A 30 10.12 19.67 12.57
CA SER A 30 9.60 19.45 11.21
C SER A 30 8.08 19.23 11.24
N VAL A 31 7.59 18.44 12.20
CA VAL A 31 6.15 18.17 12.36
C VAL A 31 5.37 19.44 12.65
N VAL A 32 5.89 20.32 13.51
CA VAL A 32 5.25 21.60 13.82
C VAL A 32 5.16 22.50 12.59
N LYS A 33 6.23 22.54 11.77
CA LYS A 33 6.21 23.28 10.49
C LYS A 33 5.14 22.74 9.54
N TRP A 34 5.00 21.42 9.44
CA TRP A 34 3.98 20.82 8.57
C TRP A 34 2.56 21.11 9.06
N LYS A 35 2.35 21.09 10.38
CA LYS A 35 1.08 21.51 10.99
C LYS A 35 0.70 22.94 10.64
N ASN A 36 1.70 23.82 10.50
CA ASN A 36 1.52 25.22 10.14
C ASN A 36 1.48 25.46 8.61
N GLY A 37 1.34 24.40 7.80
CA GLY A 37 1.14 24.51 6.35
C GLY A 37 2.41 24.40 5.50
N SER A 38 3.57 24.10 6.09
CA SER A 38 4.79 23.84 5.32
C SER A 38 4.76 22.45 4.68
N THR A 39 5.15 22.35 3.41
CA THR A 39 5.34 21.05 2.75
C THR A 39 6.77 20.54 2.97
N PRO A 40 6.97 19.27 3.32
CA PRO A 40 8.32 18.69 3.43
C PRO A 40 9.05 18.65 2.08
N SER A 41 10.36 18.43 2.12
CA SER A 41 11.14 18.21 0.89
C SER A 41 10.76 16.89 0.21
N GLY A 42 10.98 16.80 -1.11
CA GLY A 42 10.70 15.57 -1.86
C GLY A 42 11.36 14.32 -1.27
N ALA A 43 12.62 14.43 -0.82
CA ALA A 43 13.32 13.33 -0.15
C ALA A 43 12.64 12.90 1.16
N THR A 44 12.07 13.85 1.90
CA THR A 44 11.33 13.57 3.14
C THR A 44 10.00 12.89 2.83
N ILE A 45 9.29 13.38 1.81
CA ILE A 45 8.03 12.80 1.36
C ILE A 45 8.23 11.35 0.91
N GLN A 46 9.29 11.06 0.15
CA GLN A 46 9.61 9.68 -0.27
C GLN A 46 9.87 8.76 0.92
N LYS A 47 10.64 9.21 1.93
CA LYS A 47 10.88 8.43 3.15
C LYS A 47 9.59 8.14 3.91
N LEU A 48 8.75 9.15 4.09
CA LEU A 48 7.46 8.99 4.78
C LEU A 48 6.51 8.07 4.01
N ALA A 49 6.43 8.22 2.69
CA ALA A 49 5.64 7.35 1.81
C ALA A 49 6.11 5.89 1.87
N ALA A 50 7.42 5.65 1.94
CA ALA A 50 7.98 4.33 2.19
C ALA A 50 7.61 3.80 3.57
N TYR A 51 7.74 4.62 4.62
CA TYR A 51 7.44 4.24 6.01
C TYR A 51 5.97 3.88 6.27
N PHE A 52 5.03 4.54 5.60
CA PHE A 52 3.59 4.26 5.70
C PHE A 52 3.09 3.29 4.62
N ASP A 53 3.97 2.87 3.73
CA ASP A 53 3.68 2.04 2.56
C ASP A 53 2.55 2.56 1.67
N VAL A 54 2.57 3.86 1.36
CA VAL A 54 1.60 4.52 0.48
C VAL A 54 2.28 5.23 -0.69
N PRO A 55 1.58 5.51 -1.80
CA PRO A 55 2.11 6.35 -2.86
C PRO A 55 2.50 7.74 -2.35
N VAL A 56 3.54 8.32 -2.96
CA VAL A 56 3.91 9.73 -2.73
C VAL A 56 2.74 10.66 -3.05
N ASP A 57 2.04 10.41 -4.16
CA ASP A 57 0.88 11.20 -4.55
C ASP A 57 -0.26 11.12 -3.54
N TYR A 58 -0.46 9.96 -2.91
CA TYR A 58 -1.45 9.82 -1.85
C TYR A 58 -1.07 10.65 -0.64
N LEU A 59 0.19 10.58 -0.21
CA LEU A 59 0.68 11.35 0.93
C LEU A 59 0.59 12.87 0.69
N LEU A 60 0.70 13.32 -0.56
CA LEU A 60 0.53 14.72 -0.96
C LEU A 60 -0.93 15.14 -1.13
N GLY A 61 -1.88 14.19 -1.21
CA GLY A 61 -3.28 14.44 -1.47
C GLY A 61 -3.61 14.69 -2.95
N ASN A 62 -2.74 14.24 -3.86
CA ASN A 62 -2.93 14.32 -5.31
C ASN A 62 -3.81 13.16 -5.85
N THR A 63 -4.07 12.14 -5.02
CA THR A 63 -4.89 10.97 -5.37
C THR A 63 -5.53 10.38 -4.12
N ASP A 64 -6.72 9.80 -4.28
CA ASP A 64 -7.40 9.03 -3.24
C ASP A 64 -6.94 7.56 -3.16
N LYS A 65 -6.13 7.11 -4.15
CA LYS A 65 -5.61 5.74 -4.21
C LYS A 65 -4.49 5.56 -3.18
N LYS A 66 -4.80 4.86 -2.09
CA LYS A 66 -3.87 4.58 -0.99
C LYS A 66 -2.87 3.46 -1.30
N GLU A 67 -3.19 2.58 -2.25
CA GLU A 67 -2.33 1.45 -2.62
C GLU A 67 -1.22 1.91 -3.54
N LYS A 68 0.03 1.56 -3.18
CA LYS A 68 1.11 1.58 -4.17
C LYS A 68 0.73 0.60 -5.27
N ALA A 69 0.85 1.04 -6.52
CA ALA A 69 0.88 0.09 -7.63
C ALA A 69 1.87 -1.03 -7.27
N PRO A 70 1.54 -2.30 -7.54
CA PRO A 70 2.41 -3.42 -7.20
C PRO A 70 3.82 -3.08 -7.64
N ALA A 71 4.72 -2.93 -6.67
CA ALA A 71 6.08 -2.58 -7.00
C ALA A 71 6.67 -3.79 -7.73
N GLU A 72 7.21 -3.59 -8.94
CA GLU A 72 8.00 -4.60 -9.67
C GLU A 72 9.35 -4.85 -8.95
N ASN A 73 9.31 -5.04 -7.63
CA ASN A 73 10.48 -5.18 -6.78
C ASN A 73 10.84 -6.66 -6.65
N GLY A 74 11.56 -7.17 -7.66
CA GLY A 74 12.71 -8.06 -7.42
C GLY A 74 12.50 -9.54 -7.06
N ARG A 75 11.27 -10.03 -6.96
CA ARG A 75 10.84 -11.37 -7.41
C ARG A 75 9.35 -11.24 -7.67
N GLY A 76 8.96 -11.17 -8.94
CA GLY A 76 7.58 -11.50 -9.27
C GLY A 76 7.34 -12.92 -8.75
N PHE A 77 6.23 -13.12 -8.04
CA PHE A 77 5.75 -14.49 -7.84
C PHE A 77 5.58 -15.08 -9.23
N THR A 78 6.27 -16.19 -9.49
CA THR A 78 6.10 -16.84 -10.78
C THR A 78 4.75 -17.55 -10.81
N ASP A 79 4.28 -17.90 -11.99
CA ASP A 79 3.07 -18.72 -12.10
C ASP A 79 3.23 -20.04 -11.33
N GLU A 80 4.47 -20.55 -11.20
CA GLU A 80 4.79 -21.71 -10.38
C GLU A 80 4.64 -21.46 -8.86
N ASP A 81 5.06 -20.29 -8.36
CA ASP A 81 4.88 -19.93 -6.94
C ASP A 81 3.38 -19.87 -6.58
N LEU A 82 2.55 -19.32 -7.48
CA LEU A 82 1.10 -19.26 -7.34
C LEU A 82 0.46 -20.66 -7.46
N LYS A 83 0.89 -21.47 -8.43
CA LYS A 83 0.41 -22.84 -8.62
C LYS A 83 0.71 -23.69 -7.38
N PHE A 84 1.91 -23.59 -6.81
CA PHE A 84 2.29 -24.30 -5.59
C PHE A 84 1.42 -23.88 -4.39
N ALA A 85 1.25 -22.57 -4.16
CA ALA A 85 0.49 -22.06 -3.02
C ALA A 85 -1.01 -22.42 -3.04
N LEU A 86 -1.62 -22.51 -4.23
CA LEU A 86 -3.05 -22.76 -4.38
C LEU A 86 -3.42 -24.25 -4.40
N PHE A 87 -2.51 -25.12 -4.84
CA PHE A 87 -2.85 -26.48 -5.23
C PHE A 87 -1.91 -27.57 -4.72
N ASP A 88 -0.83 -27.22 -4.00
CA ASP A 88 0.15 -28.14 -3.38
C ASP A 88 0.99 -28.97 -4.38
N ALA A 89 0.49 -29.22 -5.60
CA ALA A 89 1.14 -29.95 -6.69
C ALA A 89 1.04 -29.18 -8.03
N PRO A 90 2.02 -28.31 -8.37
CA PRO A 90 1.94 -27.42 -9.53
C PRO A 90 2.05 -28.12 -10.89
N GLU A 91 2.55 -29.37 -10.93
CA GLU A 91 2.80 -30.11 -12.18
C GLU A 91 1.52 -30.56 -12.90
N GLU A 92 0.39 -30.66 -12.20
CA GLU A 92 -0.89 -31.10 -12.77
C GLU A 92 -1.77 -29.93 -13.26
N ILE A 93 -1.28 -28.69 -13.17
CA ILE A 93 -2.09 -27.50 -13.43
C ILE A 93 -1.84 -26.95 -14.82
N THR A 94 -2.80 -27.25 -15.69
CA THR A 94 -2.89 -26.66 -17.02
C THR A 94 -3.28 -25.19 -16.95
N ASP A 95 -2.92 -24.44 -17.99
CA ASP A 95 -3.26 -23.02 -18.09
C ASP A 95 -4.78 -22.80 -18.09
N ASP A 96 -5.56 -23.75 -18.60
CA ASP A 96 -7.03 -23.72 -18.58
C ASP A 96 -7.62 -23.70 -17.15
N ILE A 97 -7.04 -24.49 -16.24
CA ILE A 97 -7.45 -24.51 -14.82
C ILE A 97 -7.13 -23.16 -14.18
N MET A 98 -5.95 -22.62 -14.48
CA MET A 98 -5.53 -21.32 -13.97
C MET A 98 -6.45 -20.19 -14.48
N ASP A 99 -6.87 -20.26 -15.74
CA ASP A 99 -7.82 -19.32 -16.32
C ASP A 99 -9.20 -19.40 -15.67
N GLU A 100 -9.64 -20.60 -15.29
CA GLU A 100 -10.89 -20.78 -14.53
C GLU A 100 -10.79 -20.19 -13.12
N VAL A 101 -9.67 -20.40 -12.44
CA VAL A 101 -9.39 -19.81 -11.12
C VAL A 101 -9.41 -18.29 -11.20
N LYS A 102 -8.76 -17.70 -12.22
CA LYS A 102 -8.77 -16.25 -12.45
C LYS A 102 -10.18 -15.73 -12.69
N ARG A 103 -11.00 -16.43 -13.47
CA ARG A 103 -12.42 -16.07 -13.69
C ARG A 103 -13.21 -16.10 -12.39
N PHE A 104 -13.02 -17.13 -11.57
CA PHE A 104 -13.71 -17.26 -10.29
C PHE A 104 -13.28 -16.18 -9.29
N ALA A 105 -11.97 -15.91 -9.16
CA ALA A 105 -11.46 -14.86 -8.30
C ALA A 105 -12.07 -13.49 -8.66
N LYS A 106 -12.09 -13.14 -9.95
CA LYS A 106 -12.74 -11.92 -10.44
C LYS A 106 -14.23 -11.85 -10.09
N TYR A 107 -14.95 -12.97 -10.23
CA TYR A 107 -16.34 -13.04 -9.84
C TYR A 107 -16.55 -12.79 -8.34
N VAL A 108 -15.74 -13.40 -7.47
CA VAL A 108 -15.83 -13.21 -6.01
C VAL A 108 -15.53 -11.76 -5.62
N GLU A 109 -14.53 -11.13 -6.24
CA GLU A 109 -14.25 -9.70 -6.04
C GLU A 109 -15.44 -8.81 -6.42
N GLU A 110 -16.08 -9.09 -7.56
CA GLU A 110 -17.26 -8.38 -7.99
C GLU A 110 -18.44 -8.58 -7.04
N GLN A 111 -18.65 -9.79 -6.52
CA GLN A 111 -19.70 -10.08 -5.54
C GLN A 111 -19.44 -9.38 -4.20
N ARG A 112 -18.18 -9.30 -3.74
CA ARG A 112 -17.80 -8.52 -2.53
C ARG A 112 -17.99 -7.03 -2.75
N ARG A 113 -17.55 -6.50 -3.90
CA ARG A 113 -17.73 -5.09 -4.28
C ARG A 113 -19.21 -4.71 -4.35
N ASN A 114 -20.03 -5.63 -4.83
CA ASN A 114 -21.48 -5.45 -4.92
C ASN A 114 -22.21 -5.80 -3.62
N GLY A 115 -21.50 -6.08 -2.52
CA GLY A 115 -22.07 -6.31 -1.19
C GLY A 115 -22.85 -7.63 -1.01
N HIS A 116 -22.73 -8.58 -1.95
CA HIS A 116 -23.45 -9.86 -1.92
C HIS A 116 -22.77 -10.91 -1.02
N ILE A 117 -21.48 -10.72 -0.71
CA ILE A 117 -20.68 -11.63 0.12
C ILE A 117 -19.85 -10.77 1.08
N LYS A 118 -19.86 -11.11 2.38
CA LYS A 118 -19.11 -10.40 3.44
C LYS A 118 -17.67 -10.92 3.57
#